data_AF-A0A8T0LJS7-F1
#
_entry.id   AF-A0A8T0LJS7-F1
#
_cell.length_a   1.000
_cell.length_b   1.000
_cell.length_c   1.000
_cell.angle_alpha   90.00
_cell.angle_beta   90.00
_cell.angle_gamma   90.00
#
_symmetry.space_group_name_H-M   'P 1'
#
loop_
_entity.id
_entity.type
_entity.pdbx_description
1 polymer ?
#
loop_
_entity_poly.entity_id
_entity_poly.type
_entity_poly.pdbx_seq_one_letter_code
_entity_poly.pdbx_strand_id
1 'polypeptide(L)'
;MEDWDEDMDVSERVASLAAVFTGAADGLVAEDVLSATLNEVQMTEDVTKLLQTEMDHSKEQESLKLAEQQLRDLQIREKQRQEAEEAAEKEKQKAADRLKSMTREEIVAREQLINEYGFTVMSEFDEDGNIVKIKDKEKVSQDAGPANSNKQRVQQAQSSMREKMKKEHEKKVKYEKELLEKDRARKDKAKKRTMKKEKQRGCG
;
A
#
# COMPACT_ATOMS: atom_id res chain seq x y z
N MET A 1 -28.45 -10.71 -11.98
CA MET A 1 -29.53 -10.36 -12.92
C MET A 1 -28.79 -9.87 -14.14
N GLU A 2 -28.93 -10.59 -15.23
CA GLU A 2 -28.04 -10.53 -16.40
C GLU A 2 -28.38 -9.25 -17.19
N ASP A 3 -27.42 -8.32 -17.31
CA ASP A 3 -27.52 -6.97 -17.92
C ASP A 3 -27.65 -7.04 -19.46
N TRP A 4 -28.65 -7.75 -19.96
CA TRP A 4 -28.91 -7.83 -21.41
C TRP A 4 -29.29 -6.49 -22.05
N ASP A 5 -29.63 -5.49 -21.24
CA ASP A 5 -29.97 -4.16 -21.71
C ASP A 5 -28.74 -3.26 -21.88
N GLU A 6 -27.57 -3.53 -21.29
CA GLU A 6 -26.41 -2.61 -21.39
C GLU A 6 -25.82 -2.50 -22.81
N ASP A 7 -25.96 -3.53 -23.64
CA ASP A 7 -25.32 -3.62 -24.96
C ASP A 7 -26.11 -2.96 -26.11
N MET A 8 -27.39 -2.61 -25.91
CA MET A 8 -28.16 -1.89 -26.93
C MET A 8 -27.82 -0.41 -26.93
N ASP A 9 -27.56 0.14 -28.12
CA ASP A 9 -27.32 1.57 -28.31
C ASP A 9 -28.54 2.39 -27.84
N VAL A 10 -28.31 3.59 -27.32
CA VAL A 10 -29.38 4.49 -26.86
C VAL A 10 -30.37 4.76 -27.98
N SER A 11 -29.88 4.89 -29.21
CA SER A 11 -30.69 5.06 -30.41
C SER A 11 -31.66 3.89 -30.65
N GLU A 12 -31.19 2.65 -30.48
CA GLU A 12 -31.99 1.43 -30.65
C GLU A 12 -33.05 1.30 -29.56
N ARG A 13 -32.72 1.66 -28.33
CA ARG A 13 -33.70 1.66 -27.22
C ARG A 13 -34.77 2.71 -27.43
N VAL A 14 -34.39 3.91 -27.84
CA VAL A 14 -35.35 4.99 -28.14
C VAL A 14 -36.24 4.60 -29.32
N ALA A 15 -35.69 4.03 -30.39
CA ALA A 15 -36.46 3.54 -31.53
C ALA A 15 -37.41 2.40 -31.15
N SER A 16 -36.96 1.44 -30.33
CA SER A 16 -37.83 0.36 -29.84
C SER A 16 -38.97 0.92 -28.98
N LEU A 17 -38.69 1.89 -28.12
CA LEU A 17 -39.69 2.53 -27.27
C LEU A 17 -40.70 3.31 -28.12
N ALA A 18 -40.21 4.10 -29.08
CA ALA A 18 -41.02 4.85 -30.02
C ALA A 18 -41.93 3.92 -30.84
N ALA A 19 -41.41 2.78 -31.33
CA ALA A 19 -42.19 1.79 -32.05
C ALA A 19 -43.32 1.17 -31.21
N VAL A 20 -43.06 0.89 -29.92
CA VAL A 20 -44.09 0.39 -28.99
C VAL A 20 -45.20 1.42 -28.80
N PHE A 21 -44.85 2.69 -28.59
CA PHE A 21 -45.85 3.76 -28.42
C PHE A 21 -46.60 4.07 -29.72
N THR A 22 -45.93 4.01 -30.87
CA THR A 22 -46.58 4.14 -32.18
C THR A 22 -47.58 3.02 -32.43
N GLY A 23 -47.21 1.77 -32.15
CA GLY A 23 -48.14 0.64 -32.29
C GLY A 23 -49.33 0.73 -31.33
N ALA A 24 -49.14 1.26 -30.12
CA ALA A 24 -50.21 1.44 -29.14
C ALA A 24 -51.19 2.58 -29.49
N ALA A 25 -50.72 3.59 -30.24
CA ALA A 25 -51.48 4.77 -30.61
C ALA A 25 -52.11 4.70 -32.02
N ASP A 26 -51.90 3.59 -32.74
CA ASP A 26 -52.41 3.39 -34.10
C ASP A 26 -53.94 3.56 -34.16
N GLY A 27 -54.41 4.42 -35.06
CA GLY A 27 -55.82 4.78 -35.22
C GLY A 27 -56.45 5.62 -34.10
N LEU A 28 -55.72 5.93 -33.02
CA LEU A 28 -56.22 6.74 -31.89
C LEU A 28 -55.76 8.21 -31.95
N VAL A 29 -54.60 8.46 -32.55
CA VAL A 29 -53.99 9.78 -32.64
C VAL A 29 -53.63 10.06 -34.09
N ALA A 30 -53.75 11.32 -34.50
CA ALA A 30 -53.32 11.74 -35.83
C ALA A 30 -51.79 11.60 -36.00
N GLU A 31 -51.35 11.16 -37.17
CA GLU A 31 -49.96 10.80 -37.46
C GLU A 31 -48.99 11.99 -37.36
N ASP A 32 -49.48 13.21 -37.64
CA ASP A 32 -48.76 14.46 -37.47
C ASP A 32 -48.50 14.80 -36.00
N VAL A 33 -49.48 14.59 -35.13
CA VAL A 33 -49.33 14.74 -33.68
C VAL A 33 -48.37 13.70 -33.13
N LEU A 34 -48.46 12.47 -33.64
CA LEU A 34 -47.64 11.35 -33.18
C LEU A 34 -46.15 11.53 -33.56
N SER A 35 -45.88 11.93 -34.80
CA SER A 35 -44.52 12.21 -35.28
C SER A 35 -43.88 13.45 -34.62
N ALA A 36 -44.69 14.45 -34.27
CA ALA A 36 -44.22 15.61 -33.52
C ALA A 36 -43.87 15.27 -32.05
N THR A 37 -44.57 14.31 -31.45
CA THR A 37 -44.37 13.92 -30.04
C THR A 37 -43.31 12.83 -29.86
N LEU A 38 -43.26 11.83 -30.75
CA LEU A 38 -42.28 10.75 -30.75
C LEU A 38 -41.12 11.04 -31.72
N ASN A 39 -40.45 12.18 -31.51
CA ASN A 39 -39.27 12.53 -32.29
C ASN A 39 -38.05 11.75 -31.79
N GLU A 40 -37.77 10.61 -32.42
CA GLU A 40 -36.68 9.71 -32.06
C GLU A 40 -35.31 10.41 -31.97
N VAL A 41 -35.03 11.36 -32.87
CA VAL A 41 -33.75 12.08 -32.91
C VAL A 41 -33.60 12.93 -31.65
N GLN A 42 -34.62 13.73 -31.33
CA GLN A 42 -34.59 14.61 -30.17
C GLN A 42 -34.58 13.81 -28.86
N MET A 43 -35.39 12.75 -28.77
CA MET A 43 -35.40 11.86 -27.62
C MET A 43 -34.05 11.17 -27.39
N THR A 44 -33.38 10.74 -28.47
CA THR A 44 -32.04 10.14 -28.39
C THR A 44 -31.01 11.15 -27.87
N GLU A 45 -31.04 12.39 -28.37
CA GLU A 45 -30.16 13.44 -27.88
C GLU A 45 -30.37 13.75 -26.39
N ASP A 46 -31.63 13.85 -25.96
CA ASP A 46 -31.97 14.20 -24.58
C ASP A 46 -31.59 13.07 -23.60
N VAL A 47 -31.86 11.81 -23.95
CA VAL A 47 -31.44 10.65 -23.15
C VAL A 47 -29.92 10.57 -23.08
N THR A 48 -29.22 10.81 -24.19
CA THR A 48 -27.74 10.80 -24.20
C THR A 48 -27.16 11.90 -23.29
N LYS A 49 -27.74 13.11 -23.31
CA LYS A 49 -27.34 14.19 -22.40
C LYS A 49 -27.57 13.82 -20.95
N LEU A 50 -28.74 13.26 -20.61
CA LEU A 50 -29.06 12.82 -19.25
C LEU A 50 -28.07 11.75 -18.76
N LEU A 51 -27.81 10.74 -19.59
CA LEU A 51 -26.91 9.65 -19.26
C LEU A 51 -25.47 10.17 -19.06
N GLN A 52 -25.01 11.10 -19.91
CA GLN A 52 -23.72 11.76 -19.74
C GLN A 52 -23.65 12.54 -18.41
N THR A 53 -24.70 13.30 -18.05
CA THR A 53 -24.73 14.04 -16.78
C THR A 53 -24.72 13.12 -15.56
N GLU A 54 -25.40 11.98 -15.64
CA GLU A 54 -25.40 10.99 -14.56
C GLU A 54 -24.03 10.32 -14.41
N MET A 55 -23.41 9.93 -15.53
CA MET A 55 -22.05 9.38 -15.53
C MET A 55 -21.05 10.36 -14.92
N ASP A 56 -21.12 11.63 -15.28
CA ASP A 56 -20.20 12.64 -14.76
C ASP A 56 -20.45 12.92 -13.27
N HIS A 57 -21.72 12.97 -12.85
CA HIS A 57 -22.07 13.07 -11.43
C HIS A 57 -21.58 11.86 -10.62
N SER A 58 -21.70 10.66 -11.17
CA SER A 58 -21.21 9.42 -10.54
C SER A 58 -19.69 9.46 -10.36
N LYS A 59 -18.93 9.83 -11.40
CA LYS A 59 -17.46 10.01 -11.32
C LYS A 59 -17.07 11.06 -10.28
N GLU A 60 -17.79 12.19 -10.23
CA GLU A 60 -17.55 13.22 -9.22
C GLU A 60 -17.77 12.67 -7.81
N GLN A 61 -18.88 11.97 -7.57
CA GLN A 61 -19.16 11.34 -6.27
C GLN A 61 -18.10 10.32 -5.86
N GLU A 62 -17.63 9.49 -6.79
CA GLU A 62 -16.54 8.53 -6.54
C GLU A 62 -15.24 9.25 -6.19
N SER A 63 -14.90 10.32 -6.91
CA SER A 63 -13.71 11.13 -6.64
C SER A 63 -13.76 11.79 -5.26
N LEU A 64 -14.93 12.30 -4.86
CA LEU A 64 -15.15 12.89 -3.53
C LEU A 64 -15.02 11.84 -2.43
N LYS A 65 -15.61 10.66 -2.60
CA LYS A 65 -15.48 9.55 -1.64
C LYS A 65 -14.02 9.13 -1.46
N LEU A 66 -13.25 9.05 -2.54
CA LEU A 66 -11.82 8.74 -2.47
C LEU A 66 -11.05 9.85 -1.74
N ALA A 67 -11.33 11.12 -2.03
CA ALA A 67 -10.69 12.25 -1.34
C ALA A 67 -11.02 12.27 0.16
N GLU A 68 -12.27 11.99 0.55
CA GLU A 68 -12.67 11.88 1.96
C GLU A 68 -11.96 10.74 2.69
N GLN A 69 -11.83 9.57 2.05
CA GLN A 69 -11.11 8.43 2.64
C GLN A 69 -9.63 8.78 2.85
N GLN A 70 -8.98 9.39 1.86
CA GLN A 70 -7.59 9.83 1.99
C GLN A 70 -7.41 10.85 3.12
N LEU A 71 -8.34 11.80 3.26
CA LEU A 71 -8.29 12.80 4.31
C LEU A 71 -8.45 12.17 5.70
N ARG A 72 -9.37 11.21 5.87
CA ARG A 72 -9.52 10.47 7.14
C ARG A 72 -8.28 9.67 7.49
N ASP A 73 -7.67 8.99 6.52
CA ASP A 73 -6.44 8.23 6.73
C ASP A 73 -5.27 9.12 7.18
N LEU A 74 -5.14 10.31 6.58
CA LEU A 74 -4.13 11.28 6.99
C LEU A 74 -4.37 11.78 8.41
N GLN A 75 -5.61 12.10 8.78
CA GLN A 75 -5.98 12.53 10.13
C GLN A 75 -5.66 11.45 11.17
N ILE A 76 -5.93 10.18 10.88
CA ILE A 76 -5.60 9.07 11.78
C ILE A 76 -4.09 8.96 11.98
N ARG A 77 -3.30 9.03 10.91
CA ARG A 77 -1.83 8.97 11.00
C ARG A 77 -1.26 10.14 11.77
N GLU A 78 -1.78 11.34 11.56
CA GLU A 78 -1.34 12.52 12.29
C GLU A 78 -1.65 12.42 13.78
N LYS A 79 -2.85 11.95 14.13
CA LYS A 79 -3.22 11.70 15.53
C LYS A 79 -2.31 10.66 16.17
N GLN A 80 -2.03 9.55 15.49
CA GLN A 80 -1.09 8.53 15.99
C GLN A 80 0.32 9.09 16.16
N ARG A 81 0.78 9.96 15.26
CA ARG A 81 2.08 10.63 15.37
C ARG A 81 2.12 11.53 16.61
N GLN A 82 1.09 12.35 16.81
CA GLN A 82 0.98 13.24 17.97
C GLN A 82 0.92 12.45 19.28
N GLU A 83 0.11 11.40 19.36
CA GLU A 83 0.03 10.54 20.55
C GLU A 83 1.39 9.86 20.86
N ALA A 84 2.12 9.44 19.83
CA ALA A 84 3.45 8.85 20.00
C ALA A 84 4.50 9.89 20.46
N GLU A 85 4.45 11.10 19.92
CA GLU A 85 5.33 12.21 20.31
C GLU A 85 5.07 12.64 21.77
N GLU A 86 3.81 12.82 22.15
CA GLU A 86 3.43 13.11 23.53
C GLU A 86 3.86 12.00 24.50
N ALA A 87 3.72 10.74 24.12
CA ALA A 87 4.16 9.61 24.94
C ALA A 87 5.67 9.62 25.13
N ALA A 88 6.43 9.89 24.07
CA ALA A 88 7.89 10.00 24.12
C ALA A 88 8.34 11.19 24.99
N GLU A 89 7.67 12.34 24.90
CA GLU A 89 7.96 13.49 25.75
C GLU A 89 7.67 13.22 27.23
N LYS A 90 6.52 12.61 27.54
CA LYS A 90 6.16 12.20 28.91
C LYS A 90 7.16 11.20 29.48
N GLU A 91 7.61 10.23 28.68
CA GLU A 91 8.65 9.28 29.10
C GLU A 91 9.99 9.97 29.34
N LYS A 92 10.39 10.89 28.46
CA LYS A 92 11.62 11.67 28.59
C LYS A 92 11.61 12.54 29.86
N GLN A 93 10.49 13.22 30.14
CA GLN A 93 10.33 14.00 31.37
C GLN A 93 10.40 13.10 32.60
N LYS A 94 9.68 11.97 32.61
CA LYS A 94 9.71 11.01 33.72
C LYS A 94 11.11 10.43 33.95
N ALA A 95 11.86 10.17 32.88
CA ALA A 95 13.25 9.72 32.98
C ALA A 95 14.16 10.81 33.54
N ALA A 96 13.99 12.06 33.10
CA ALA A 96 14.73 13.20 33.63
C ALA A 96 14.45 13.44 35.11
N ASP A 97 13.19 13.36 35.53
CA ASP A 97 12.82 13.57 36.93
C ASP A 97 13.31 12.45 37.84
N ARG A 98 13.30 11.19 37.36
CA ARG A 98 13.96 10.07 38.05
C ARG A 98 15.45 10.32 38.24
N LEU A 99 16.13 10.86 37.21
CA LEU A 99 17.55 11.16 37.29
C LEU A 99 17.83 12.28 38.30
N LYS A 100 17.00 13.32 38.33
CA LYS A 100 17.11 14.42 39.32
C LYS A 100 16.93 13.94 40.76
N SER A 101 16.12 12.91 40.99
CA SER A 101 15.89 12.36 42.33
C SER A 101 16.98 11.39 42.81
N MET A 102 17.91 10.98 41.94
CA MET A 102 18.99 10.07 42.34
C MET A 102 20.16 10.82 42.97
N THR A 103 20.78 10.19 43.96
CA THR A 103 22.04 10.64 44.55
C THR A 103 23.23 10.36 43.62
N ARG A 104 24.36 11.03 43.87
CA ARG A 104 25.56 10.91 43.02
C ARG A 104 26.13 9.48 42.98
N GLU A 105 26.03 8.75 44.08
CA GLU A 105 26.47 7.35 44.17
C GLU A 105 25.56 6.41 43.36
N GLU A 106 24.24 6.63 43.41
CA GLU A 106 23.26 5.86 42.64
C GLU A 106 23.39 6.08 41.13
N ILE A 107 23.72 7.32 40.71
CA ILE A 107 23.99 7.63 39.29
C ILE A 107 25.20 6.85 38.80
N VAL A 108 26.30 6.82 39.56
CA VAL A 108 27.52 6.09 39.20
C VAL A 108 27.27 4.59 39.17
N ALA A 109 26.55 4.03 40.15
CA ALA A 109 26.19 2.62 40.16
C ALA A 109 25.30 2.25 38.95
N ARG A 110 24.37 3.13 38.58
CA ARG A 110 23.55 2.97 37.36
C ARG A 110 24.39 3.02 36.09
N GLU A 111 25.34 3.94 35.97
CA GLU A 111 26.23 4.01 34.81
C GLU A 111 27.14 2.79 34.72
N GLN A 112 27.65 2.28 35.85
CA GLN A 112 28.41 1.03 35.90
C GLN A 112 27.56 -0.15 35.39
N LEU A 113 26.32 -0.28 35.86
CA LEU A 113 25.40 -1.33 35.38
C LEU A 113 25.06 -1.18 33.90
N ILE A 114 24.90 0.04 33.39
CA ILE A 114 24.69 0.29 31.95
C ILE A 114 25.97 -0.03 31.15
N ASN A 115 27.16 0.21 31.68
CA ASN A 115 28.39 -0.12 30.99
C ASN A 115 28.67 -1.64 31.01
N GLU A 116 28.28 -2.34 32.07
CA GLU A 116 28.53 -3.77 32.25
C GLU A 116 27.45 -4.66 31.61
N TYR A 117 26.19 -4.21 31.64
CA TYR A 117 25.03 -4.98 31.15
C TYR A 117 24.18 -4.22 30.13
N GLY A 118 24.37 -2.92 30.00
CA GLY A 118 23.69 -2.15 28.97
C GLY A 118 24.18 -2.59 27.59
N PHE A 119 23.22 -2.75 26.71
CA PHE A 119 23.44 -3.26 25.36
C PHE A 119 24.05 -2.15 24.49
N THR A 120 25.36 -1.94 24.62
CA THR A 120 26.14 -1.21 23.64
C THR A 120 26.53 -2.19 22.54
N VAL A 121 25.79 -2.16 21.43
CA VAL A 121 26.23 -2.82 20.19
C VAL A 121 27.44 -2.06 19.68
N MET A 122 28.62 -2.34 20.19
CA MET A 122 29.87 -1.99 19.52
C MET A 122 30.11 -3.03 18.43
N SER A 123 29.27 -3.00 17.38
CA SER A 123 29.59 -3.72 16.14
C SER A 123 30.57 -2.86 15.36
N GLU A 124 31.83 -3.30 15.28
CA GLU A 124 32.78 -2.79 14.30
C GLU A 124 32.34 -3.33 12.92
N PHE A 125 31.95 -2.42 12.02
CA PHE A 125 31.60 -2.72 10.63
C PHE A 125 32.85 -2.59 9.74
N ASP A 126 33.03 -3.48 8.76
CA ASP A 126 34.03 -3.28 7.70
C ASP A 126 33.56 -2.25 6.66
N GLU A 127 34.46 -1.92 5.73
CA GLU A 127 34.22 -0.98 4.62
C GLU A 127 33.11 -1.44 3.66
N ASP A 128 32.70 -2.72 3.72
CA ASP A 128 31.58 -3.30 2.98
C ASP A 128 30.27 -3.38 3.80
N GLY A 129 30.28 -2.91 5.05
CA GLY A 129 29.12 -2.86 5.95
C GLY A 129 28.79 -4.18 6.65
N ASN A 130 29.70 -5.16 6.66
CA ASN A 130 29.52 -6.42 7.37
C ASN A 130 29.99 -6.33 8.83
N ILE A 131 29.32 -7.04 9.73
CA ILE A 131 29.67 -7.10 11.17
C ILE A 131 30.87 -8.04 11.32
N VAL A 132 32.05 -7.50 11.65
CA VAL A 132 33.31 -8.28 11.65
C VAL A 132 33.60 -8.95 12.99
N LYS A 133 33.24 -8.32 14.13
CA LYS A 133 33.46 -8.89 15.46
C LYS A 133 32.36 -8.49 16.44
N ILE A 134 31.58 -9.48 16.89
CA ILE A 134 30.83 -9.37 18.16
C ILE A 134 31.80 -9.84 19.24
N LYS A 135 32.46 -8.89 19.93
CA LYS A 135 33.23 -9.23 21.14
C LYS A 135 32.25 -9.51 22.27
N ASP A 136 31.80 -10.75 22.36
CA ASP A 136 31.26 -11.26 23.62
C ASP A 136 32.45 -11.37 24.58
N LYS A 137 32.58 -10.41 25.51
CA LYS A 137 33.50 -10.57 26.63
C LYS A 137 33.01 -11.76 27.45
N GLU A 138 33.83 -12.81 27.50
CA GLU A 138 33.57 -14.04 28.26
C GLU A 138 33.07 -13.70 29.68
N LYS A 139 31.86 -14.17 30.01
CA LYS A 139 31.35 -14.09 31.38
C LYS A 139 31.91 -15.25 32.19
N VAL A 140 32.69 -14.94 33.22
CA VAL A 140 32.96 -15.84 34.34
C VAL A 140 31.62 -16.22 34.97
N SER A 141 31.23 -17.48 34.84
CA SER A 141 29.99 -18.00 35.39
C SER A 141 30.18 -18.38 36.86
N GLN A 142 29.73 -17.53 37.78
CA GLN A 142 29.30 -17.97 39.10
C GLN A 142 27.98 -17.28 39.44
N ASP A 143 26.92 -18.07 39.49
CA ASP A 143 26.16 -18.34 40.71
C ASP A 143 24.65 -18.47 40.46
N ALA A 144 24.07 -19.48 41.10
CA ALA A 144 22.71 -19.96 40.93
C ALA A 144 21.73 -19.09 41.74
N GLY A 145 20.93 -18.28 41.03
CA GLY A 145 19.80 -17.54 41.59
C GLY A 145 18.52 -17.74 40.75
N PRO A 146 17.34 -17.40 41.29
CA PRO A 146 16.04 -17.71 40.69
C PRO A 146 15.91 -17.11 39.28
N ALA A 147 15.29 -17.87 38.37
CA ALA A 147 15.31 -17.66 36.92
C ALA A 147 15.08 -16.19 36.51
N ASN A 148 16.16 -15.53 36.11
CA ASN A 148 16.17 -14.12 35.71
C ASN A 148 15.46 -13.93 34.35
N SER A 149 14.19 -13.51 34.37
CA SER A 149 13.37 -13.20 33.18
C SER A 149 14.00 -12.14 32.27
N ASN A 150 14.87 -11.27 32.79
CA ASN A 150 15.51 -10.22 31.97
C ASN A 150 16.54 -10.80 30.99
N LYS A 151 17.23 -11.89 31.35
CA LYS A 151 18.14 -12.60 30.42
C LYS A 151 17.36 -13.13 29.22
N GLN A 152 16.18 -13.69 29.45
CA GLN A 152 15.31 -14.18 28.38
C GLN A 152 14.77 -13.04 27.51
N ARG A 153 14.37 -11.90 28.08
CA ARG A 153 13.92 -10.74 27.29
C ARG A 153 15.02 -10.16 26.40
N VAL A 154 16.25 -10.07 26.91
CA VAL A 154 17.40 -9.61 26.11
C VAL A 154 17.71 -10.61 25.00
N GLN A 155 17.67 -11.91 25.29
CA GLN A 155 17.88 -12.95 24.28
C GLN A 155 16.77 -12.96 23.22
N GLN A 156 15.52 -12.74 23.62
CA GLN A 156 14.37 -12.58 22.70
C GLN A 156 14.54 -11.33 21.83
N ALA A 157 14.91 -10.19 22.39
CA ALA A 157 15.19 -8.97 21.63
C ALA A 157 16.31 -9.20 20.59
N GLN A 158 17.41 -9.85 20.98
CA GLN A 158 18.51 -10.23 20.07
C GLN A 158 18.05 -11.18 18.96
N SER A 159 17.24 -12.19 19.29
CA SER A 159 16.72 -13.14 18.29
C SER A 159 15.78 -12.43 17.30
N SER A 160 14.89 -11.57 17.79
CA SER A 160 13.95 -10.83 16.94
C SER A 160 14.66 -9.86 15.97
N MET A 161 15.73 -9.18 16.39
CA MET A 161 16.52 -8.33 15.50
C MET A 161 17.27 -9.15 14.45
N ARG A 162 17.87 -10.28 14.84
CA ARG A 162 18.50 -11.21 13.88
C ARG A 162 17.50 -11.74 12.85
N GLU A 163 16.29 -12.11 13.29
CA GLU A 163 15.24 -12.56 12.39
C GLU A 163 14.74 -11.46 11.45
N LYS A 164 14.61 -10.22 11.92
CA LYS A 164 14.23 -9.07 11.07
C LYS A 164 15.28 -8.83 9.98
N MET A 165 16.56 -8.77 10.35
CA MET A 165 17.66 -8.60 9.39
C MET A 165 17.73 -9.76 8.39
N LYS A 166 17.53 -11.00 8.85
CA LYS A 166 17.49 -12.18 7.97
C LYS A 166 16.31 -12.10 6.98
N LYS A 167 15.11 -11.75 7.46
CA LYS A 167 13.91 -11.59 6.62
C LYS A 167 14.07 -10.46 5.61
N GLU A 168 14.66 -9.34 5.99
CA GLU A 168 14.95 -8.22 5.09
C GLU A 168 15.97 -8.59 4.01
N HIS A 169 17.03 -9.30 4.40
CA HIS A 169 18.02 -9.82 3.45
C HIS A 169 17.39 -10.82 2.48
N GLU A 170 16.60 -11.78 2.95
CA GLU A 170 15.87 -12.73 2.09
C GLU A 170 14.91 -12.02 1.13
N LYS A 171 14.24 -10.95 1.55
CA LYS A 171 13.39 -10.12 0.68
C LYS A 171 14.22 -9.42 -0.41
N LYS A 172 15.36 -8.82 -0.06
CA LYS A 172 16.27 -8.18 -1.03
C LYS A 172 16.77 -9.18 -2.06
N VAL A 173 17.27 -10.34 -1.61
CA VAL A 173 17.76 -11.41 -2.50
C VAL A 173 16.66 -11.91 -3.44
N LYS A 174 15.43 -12.10 -2.96
CA LYS A 174 14.29 -12.50 -3.81
C LYS A 174 13.97 -11.43 -4.85
N TYR A 175 13.94 -10.16 -4.45
CA TYR A 175 13.66 -9.04 -5.36
C TYR A 175 14.73 -8.92 -6.46
N GLU A 176 16.01 -9.00 -6.09
CA GLU A 176 17.12 -8.98 -7.06
C GLU A 176 17.07 -10.16 -8.02
N LYS A 177 16.76 -11.36 -7.52
CA LYS A 177 16.59 -12.55 -8.35
C LYS A 177 15.46 -12.38 -9.37
N GLU A 178 14.31 -11.86 -8.94
CA GLU A 178 13.17 -11.60 -9.81
C GLU A 178 13.50 -10.53 -10.88
N LEU A 179 14.25 -9.49 -10.51
CA LEU A 179 14.71 -8.45 -11.44
C LEU A 179 15.65 -9.03 -12.51
N LEU A 180 16.59 -9.90 -12.11
CA LEU A 180 17.50 -10.58 -13.03
C LEU A 180 16.75 -11.53 -13.98
N GLU A 181 15.75 -12.27 -13.50
CA GLU A 181 14.92 -13.13 -14.35
C GLU A 181 14.09 -12.32 -15.35
N LYS A 182 13.50 -11.19 -14.93
CA LYS A 182 12.81 -10.25 -15.83
C LYS A 182 13.73 -9.71 -16.91
N ASP A 183 14.97 -9.35 -16.57
CA ASP A 183 15.96 -8.86 -17.55
C ASP A 183 16.38 -9.96 -18.54
N ARG A 184 16.62 -11.19 -18.07
CA ARG A 184 16.88 -12.36 -18.93
C ARG A 184 15.72 -12.62 -19.91
N ALA A 185 14.47 -12.60 -19.41
CA ALA A 185 13.29 -12.78 -20.25
C ALA A 185 13.13 -11.67 -21.30
N ARG A 186 13.45 -10.42 -20.97
CA ARG A 186 13.48 -9.30 -21.93
C ARG A 186 14.55 -9.50 -23.00
N LYS A 187 15.77 -9.87 -22.62
CA LYS A 187 16.87 -10.17 -23.53
C LYS A 187 16.52 -11.31 -24.49
N ASP A 188 15.91 -12.39 -24.01
CA ASP A 188 15.52 -13.52 -24.86
C ASP A 188 14.38 -13.17 -25.82
N LYS A 189 13.38 -12.38 -25.37
CA LYS A 189 12.34 -11.86 -26.26
C LYS A 189 12.92 -10.94 -27.34
N ALA A 190 13.88 -10.10 -26.99
CA ALA A 190 14.58 -9.24 -27.95
C ALA A 190 15.39 -10.05 -28.97
N LYS A 191 16.12 -11.08 -28.54
CA LYS A 191 16.84 -12.02 -29.42
C LYS A 191 15.88 -12.74 -30.38
N LYS A 192 14.75 -13.27 -29.89
CA LYS A 192 13.74 -13.91 -30.75
C LYS A 192 13.14 -12.94 -31.78
N ARG A 193 12.84 -11.69 -31.36
CA ARG A 193 12.33 -10.65 -32.26
C ARG A 193 13.34 -10.25 -33.34
N THR A 194 14.61 -10.09 -32.96
CA THR A 194 15.69 -9.74 -33.90
C THR A 194 15.94 -10.87 -34.90
N MET A 195 16.05 -12.12 -34.44
CA MET A 195 16.16 -13.29 -35.33
C MET A 195 14.98 -13.41 -36.30
N LYS A 196 13.75 -13.14 -35.85
CA LYS A 196 12.56 -13.17 -36.74
C LYS A 196 12.65 -12.09 -37.82
N LYS A 197 13.06 -10.87 -37.46
CA LYS A 197 13.26 -9.77 -38.42
C LYS A 197 14.36 -10.07 -39.43
N GLU A 198 15.45 -10.69 -39.00
CA GLU A 198 16.57 -11.07 -39.88
C GLU A 198 16.17 -12.17 -40.86
N LYS A 199 15.49 -13.24 -40.38
CA LYS A 199 14.95 -14.28 -41.26
C LYS A 199 14.00 -13.72 -42.33
N GLN A 200 13.18 -12.73 -41.98
CA GLN A 200 12.29 -12.07 -42.96
C GLN A 200 13.04 -11.21 -43.97
N ARG A 201 14.23 -10.70 -43.64
CA ARG A 201 15.07 -9.90 -44.56
C ARG A 201 15.97 -10.74 -45.45
N GLY A 202 16.39 -11.92 -44.99
CA GLY A 202 17.25 -12.85 -45.74
C GLY A 202 16.52 -13.85 -46.64
N CYS A 203 15.18 -13.87 -46.62
CA CYS A 203 14.34 -14.64 -47.54
C CYS A 203 13.72 -13.74 -48.64
N GLY A 204 14.49 -12.77 -49.13
CA GLY A 204 14.21 -12.00 -50.34
C GLY A 204 15.12 -12.42 -51.48
#